data_AF-A0A257LF50-F1
#
_entry.id   AF-A0A257LF50-F1
#
_cell.length_a   1.000
_cell.length_b   1.000
_cell.length_c   1.000
_cell.angle_alpha   90.00
_cell.angle_beta   90.00
_cell.angle_gamma   90.00
#
_symmetry.space_group_name_H-M   'P 1'
#
loop_
_entity.id
_entity.type
_entity.pdbx_description
1 polymer ?
#
loop_
_entity_poly.entity_id
_entity_poly.type
_entity_poly.pdbx_seq_one_letter_code
_entity_poly.pdbx_strand_id
1 'polypeptide(L)'
;MAQHLDTPTAHGADSAATAPAGAPRSRTRRLFLAASSAGAGGLMLGFALPLPLAHAQRATLPLTELNAWVLVHPDERVVIRIARSEMGQGTLTGLAQLVAEELQC
;
A
#
# COMPACT_ATOMS: atom_id res chain seq x y z
N MET A 1 -28.94 -54.92 26.18
CA MET A 1 -29.50 -53.77 25.45
C MET A 1 -28.51 -52.62 25.61
N ALA A 2 -27.98 -52.12 24.50
CA ALA A 2 -26.68 -51.48 24.40
C ALA A 2 -26.63 -50.04 24.97
N GLN A 3 -25.64 -49.81 25.83
CA GLN A 3 -24.57 -48.81 25.71
C GLN A 3 -24.93 -47.47 25.06
N HIS A 4 -25.01 -46.50 25.96
CA HIS A 4 -25.12 -45.06 25.84
C HIS A 4 -23.79 -44.44 25.37
N LEU A 5 -23.88 -43.55 24.36
CA LEU A 5 -22.96 -42.49 23.94
C LEU A 5 -21.57 -42.88 23.39
N ASP A 6 -21.42 -42.69 22.08
CA ASP A 6 -20.29 -41.94 21.54
C ASP A 6 -20.76 -41.17 20.28
N THR A 7 -20.71 -39.85 20.33
CA THR A 7 -20.57 -39.03 19.12
C THR A 7 -19.72 -37.83 19.48
N PRO A 8 -18.52 -37.69 18.88
CA PRO A 8 -17.63 -36.56 19.14
C PRO A 8 -18.20 -35.28 18.50
N THR A 9 -18.51 -34.28 19.32
CA THR A 9 -18.74 -32.92 18.83
C THR A 9 -17.42 -32.35 18.31
N ALA A 10 -17.32 -32.27 16.98
CA ALA A 10 -16.19 -31.66 16.29
C ALA A 10 -16.03 -30.18 16.67
N HIS A 11 -14.80 -29.84 17.02
CA HIS A 11 -14.28 -28.50 17.18
C HIS A 11 -14.30 -27.80 15.79
N GLY A 12 -15.37 -27.04 15.50
CA GLY A 12 -15.40 -26.09 14.39
C GLY A 12 -14.91 -24.75 14.91
N ALA A 13 -13.60 -24.47 14.80
CA ALA A 13 -13.05 -23.71 13.69
C ALA A 13 -13.60 -22.27 13.68
N ASP A 14 -12.81 -21.42 14.34
CA ASP A 14 -12.75 -19.97 14.23
C ASP A 14 -13.34 -19.45 12.93
N SER A 15 -14.51 -18.81 13.03
CA SER A 15 -15.07 -18.03 11.93
C SER A 15 -14.17 -16.84 11.69
N ALA A 16 -13.23 -17.04 10.76
CA ALA A 16 -12.38 -16.01 10.20
C ALA A 16 -13.22 -14.79 9.81
N ALA A 17 -12.80 -13.65 10.34
CA ALA A 17 -13.33 -12.33 10.02
C ALA A 17 -13.44 -12.13 8.51
N THR A 18 -14.68 -11.98 8.02
CA THR A 18 -14.95 -11.47 6.67
C THR A 18 -14.82 -9.95 6.72
N ALA A 19 -13.64 -9.43 6.37
CA ALA A 19 -13.47 -8.00 6.07
C ALA A 19 -13.97 -7.72 4.64
N PRO A 20 -14.87 -6.74 4.41
CA PRO A 20 -15.27 -6.37 3.05
C PRO A 20 -14.11 -5.65 2.35
N ALA A 21 -13.52 -6.30 1.35
CA ALA A 21 -12.60 -5.67 0.41
C ALA A 21 -13.35 -4.67 -0.47
N GLY A 22 -13.40 -3.40 -0.03
CA GLY A 22 -14.16 -2.33 -0.67
C GLY A 22 -13.33 -1.11 -1.05
N ALA A 23 -12.21 -1.28 -1.75
CA ALA A 23 -11.52 -0.16 -2.39
C ALA A 23 -11.82 -0.14 -3.90
N PRO A 24 -12.41 0.94 -4.45
CA PRO A 24 -12.72 1.00 -5.88
C PRO A 24 -11.43 0.96 -6.69
N ARG A 25 -11.31 -0.08 -7.52
CA ARG A 25 -10.20 -0.28 -8.46
C ARG A 25 -10.05 0.97 -9.33
N SER A 26 -8.82 1.38 -9.64
CA SER A 26 -8.48 2.71 -10.20
C SER A 26 -9.32 3.15 -11.42
N ARG A 27 -9.82 2.19 -12.22
CA ARG A 27 -10.73 2.45 -13.35
C ARG A 27 -12.10 2.98 -12.90
N THR A 28 -12.67 2.45 -11.82
CA THR A 28 -13.96 2.88 -11.25
C THR A 28 -13.87 4.30 -10.70
N ARG A 29 -12.77 4.65 -10.01
CA ARG A 29 -12.53 6.02 -9.51
C ARG A 29 -12.38 7.04 -10.65
N ARG A 30 -11.61 6.69 -11.70
CA ARG A 30 -11.43 7.58 -12.87
C ARG A 30 -12.76 7.86 -13.57
N LEU A 31 -13.60 6.84 -13.73
CA LEU A 31 -14.92 6.99 -14.33
C LEU A 31 -15.82 7.90 -13.48
N PHE A 32 -15.82 7.71 -12.15
CA PHE A 32 -16.57 8.57 -11.24
C PHE A 32 -16.14 10.04 -11.36
N LEU A 33 -14.83 10.31 -11.34
CA LEU A 33 -14.31 11.67 -11.45
C LEU A 33 -14.67 12.32 -12.79
N ALA A 34 -14.53 11.59 -13.90
CA ALA A 34 -14.90 12.08 -15.23
C ALA A 34 -16.42 12.36 -15.36
N ALA A 35 -17.26 11.48 -14.80
CA ALA A 35 -18.70 11.68 -14.80
C ALA A 35 -19.10 12.88 -13.94
N SER A 36 -18.50 13.01 -12.75
CA SER A 36 -18.77 14.14 -11.85
C SER A 36 -18.29 15.47 -12.42
N SER A 37 -17.14 15.50 -13.12
CA SER A 37 -16.64 16.73 -13.75
C SER A 37 -17.55 17.15 -14.90
N ALA A 38 -18.03 16.20 -15.72
CA ALA A 38 -19.00 16.50 -16.77
C ALA A 38 -20.33 17.03 -16.21
N GLY A 39 -20.85 16.42 -15.13
CA GLY A 39 -22.14 16.81 -14.53
C GLY A 39 -22.09 18.10 -13.71
N ALA A 40 -20.97 18.39 -13.03
CA ALA A 40 -20.82 19.56 -12.16
C ALA A 40 -20.09 20.74 -12.84
N GLY A 41 -19.77 20.63 -14.14
CA GLY A 41 -19.07 21.68 -14.89
C GLY A 41 -17.58 21.82 -14.56
N GLY A 42 -16.95 20.76 -14.01
CA GLY A 42 -15.52 20.71 -13.73
C GLY A 42 -14.68 20.28 -14.94
N LEU A 43 -13.42 20.70 -14.96
CA LEU A 43 -12.45 20.33 -16.00
C LEU A 43 -11.58 19.16 -15.55
N MET A 44 -11.47 18.11 -16.37
CA MET A 44 -10.52 17.00 -16.16
C MET A 44 -9.55 16.93 -17.34
N LEU A 45 -8.24 16.90 -17.05
CA LEU A 45 -7.19 16.79 -18.05
C LEU A 45 -6.40 15.49 -17.86
N GLY A 46 -6.32 14.67 -18.92
CA GLY A 46 -5.61 13.39 -18.91
C GLY A 46 -4.47 13.40 -19.91
N PHE A 47 -3.27 13.03 -19.47
CA PHE A 47 -2.07 12.98 -20.31
C PHE A 47 -1.60 11.53 -20.48
N ALA A 48 -1.36 11.11 -21.72
CA ALA A 48 -0.65 9.88 -22.04
C ALA A 48 0.74 10.26 -22.55
N LEU A 49 1.70 10.35 -21.64
CA LEU A 49 3.08 10.70 -22.00
C LEU A 49 3.81 9.44 -22.51
N PRO A 50 4.41 9.46 -23.71
CA PRO A 50 5.23 8.36 -24.23
C PRO A 50 6.63 8.41 -23.60
N LEU A 51 6.69 8.34 -22.27
CA LEU A 51 7.95 8.16 -21.56
C LEU A 51 8.36 6.69 -21.70
N PRO A 52 9.65 6.36 -21.89
CA PRO A 52 10.13 4.98 -21.78
C PRO A 52 9.91 4.53 -20.34
N LEU A 53 8.73 3.95 -20.09
CA LEU A 53 8.42 3.30 -18.84
C LEU A 53 9.35 2.10 -18.76
N ALA A 54 10.27 2.11 -17.80
CA ALA A 54 10.93 0.88 -17.37
C ALA A 54 9.80 -0.14 -17.15
N HIS A 55 9.80 -1.21 -17.93
CA HIS A 55 8.81 -2.27 -17.80
C HIS A 55 9.10 -2.96 -16.47
N ALA A 56 8.55 -2.42 -15.38
CA ALA A 56 8.43 -3.17 -14.15
C ALA A 56 7.66 -4.43 -14.53
N GLN A 57 8.34 -5.58 -14.47
CA GLN A 57 7.72 -6.87 -14.69
C GLN A 57 6.42 -6.89 -13.90
N ARG A 58 5.33 -7.30 -14.57
CA ARG A 58 4.01 -7.44 -13.96
C ARG A 58 4.10 -8.57 -12.94
N ALA A 59 4.62 -8.26 -11.76
CA ALA A 59 4.39 -9.06 -10.58
C ALA A 59 2.90 -8.94 -10.30
N THR A 60 2.17 -10.04 -10.49
CA THR A 60 0.81 -10.20 -10.00
C THR A 60 0.89 -10.25 -8.48
N LEU A 61 1.17 -9.11 -7.86
CA LEU A 61 1.05 -8.93 -6.42
C LEU A 61 -0.27 -8.18 -6.20
N PRO A 62 -1.16 -8.70 -5.34
CA PRO A 62 -2.41 -8.02 -5.01
C PRO A 62 -2.09 -6.61 -4.54
N LEU A 63 -2.84 -5.62 -5.06
CA LEU A 63 -2.69 -4.16 -4.87
C LEU A 63 -1.86 -3.81 -3.64
N THR A 64 -0.55 -3.79 -3.84
CA THR A 64 0.42 -3.61 -2.77
C THR A 64 0.50 -2.12 -2.51
N GLU A 65 0.16 -1.71 -1.31
CA GLU A 65 0.45 -0.36 -0.85
C GLU A 65 1.98 -0.26 -0.69
N LEU A 66 2.69 0.04 -1.78
CA LEU A 66 4.15 0.09 -1.79
C LEU A 66 4.63 1.42 -1.20
N ASN A 67 4.46 1.60 0.10
CA ASN A 67 5.07 2.71 0.84
C ASN A 67 6.46 2.29 1.33
N ALA A 68 7.47 2.45 0.48
CA ALA A 68 8.86 2.43 0.94
C ALA A 68 9.14 3.74 1.67
N TRP A 69 9.38 3.66 2.99
CA TRP A 69 9.81 4.78 3.84
C TRP A 69 11.33 4.95 3.81
N VAL A 70 12.07 3.85 3.62
CA VAL A 70 13.52 3.83 3.39
C VAL A 70 13.78 3.07 2.09
N LEU A 71 14.57 3.64 1.20
CA LEU A 71 15.00 3.04 -0.06
C LEU A 71 16.52 3.03 -0.12
N VAL A 72 17.12 1.86 -0.28
CA VAL A 72 18.57 1.68 -0.46
C VAL A 72 18.84 1.38 -1.93
N HIS A 73 19.67 2.21 -2.56
CA HIS A 73 20.10 2.04 -3.94
C HIS A 73 21.34 1.15 -4.04
N PRO A 74 21.58 0.51 -5.20
CA PRO A 74 22.77 -0.31 -5.41
C PRO A 74 24.10 0.48 -5.42
N ASP A 75 24.03 1.81 -5.48
CA ASP A 75 25.18 2.72 -5.38
C ASP A 75 25.32 3.34 -3.98
N GLU A 76 24.85 2.61 -2.96
CA GLU A 76 24.96 2.95 -1.53
C GLU A 76 24.19 4.21 -1.08
N ARG A 77 23.38 4.81 -1.97
CA ARG A 77 22.52 5.94 -1.59
C ARG A 77 21.28 5.47 -0.85
N VAL A 78 20.99 6.11 0.29
CA VAL A 78 19.79 5.85 1.10
C VAL A 78 18.83 7.04 1.04
N VAL A 79 17.58 6.78 0.66
CA VAL A 79 16.51 7.79 0.62
C VAL A 79 15.50 7.50 1.74
N ILE A 80 15.37 8.44 2.67
CA ILE A 80 14.40 8.38 3.77
C ILE A 80 13.27 9.35 3.48
N ARG A 81 12.04 8.85 3.43
CA ARG A 81 10.83 9.65 3.19
C ARG A 81 10.12 9.87 4.52
N ILE A 82 9.73 11.10 4.81
CA ILE A 82 9.03 11.44 6.05
C ILE A 82 7.84 12.33 5.68
N ALA A 83 6.62 11.90 6.03
CA ALA A 83 5.39 12.59 5.65
C ALA A 83 5.05 13.80 6.56
N ARG A 84 5.89 14.07 7.56
CA ARG A 84 5.71 15.13 8.56
C ARG A 84 6.76 16.21 8.36
N SER A 85 6.30 17.45 8.23
CA SER A 85 7.19 18.62 8.19
C SER A 85 7.76 18.87 9.58
N GLU A 86 9.02 19.24 9.60
CA GLU A 86 9.79 19.64 10.76
C GLU A 86 10.15 21.14 10.57
N MET A 87 10.29 21.90 11.66
CA MET A 87 10.56 23.35 11.66
C MET A 87 11.75 23.72 12.57
N GLY A 88 12.85 22.96 12.50
CA GLY A 88 14.15 23.25 13.14
C GLY A 88 14.52 22.45 14.40
N GLN A 89 13.68 21.53 14.85
CA GLN A 89 13.93 20.56 15.93
C GLN A 89 15.01 19.53 15.55
N GLY A 90 15.28 19.33 14.25
CA GLY A 90 16.33 18.40 13.79
C GLY A 90 15.90 16.93 13.76
N THR A 91 14.61 16.63 13.90
CA THR A 91 14.08 15.24 13.88
C THR A 91 14.42 14.51 12.57
N LEU A 92 14.39 15.19 11.42
CA LEU A 92 14.75 14.59 10.13
C LEU A 92 16.23 14.16 10.11
N THR A 93 17.12 15.01 10.64
CA THR A 93 18.56 14.73 10.72
C THR A 93 18.86 13.60 11.70
N GLY A 94 18.22 13.61 12.88
CA GLY A 94 18.39 12.54 13.86
C GLY A 94 17.94 11.18 13.34
N LEU A 95 16.80 11.13 12.63
CA LEU A 95 16.34 9.90 11.98
C LEU A 95 17.30 9.42 10.90
N ALA A 96 17.87 10.33 10.11
CA ALA A 96 18.88 9.97 9.11
C ALA A 96 20.14 9.38 9.74
N GLN A 97 20.60 9.94 10.87
CA GLN A 97 21.76 9.44 11.59
C GLN A 97 21.54 8.02 12.13
N LEU A 98 20.38 7.76 12.75
CA LEU A 98 20.04 6.42 13.23
C LEU A 98 20.05 5.39 12.09
N VAL A 99 19.51 5.76 10.92
CA VAL A 99 19.50 4.86 9.76
C VAL A 99 20.92 4.63 9.22
N ALA A 100 21.75 5.67 9.18
CA ALA A 100 23.15 5.55 8.75
C ALA A 100 23.96 4.63 9.68
N GLU A 101 23.76 4.74 10.99
CA GLU A 101 24.42 3.90 11.99
C GLU A 101 24.03 2.41 11.84
N GLU A 102 22.74 2.11 11.62
CA GLU A 102 22.26 0.74 11.42
C GLU A 102 22.70 0.13 10.07
N LEU A 103 22.82 0.97 9.03
CA LEU A 103 23.25 0.54 7.69
C LEU A 103 24.77 0.56 7.50
N GLN A 104 25.51 1.12 8.46
CA GLN A 104 26.97 1.24 8.44
C GLN A 104 27.51 2.04 7.22
N CYS A 105 26.84 3.15 6.88
CA CYS A 105 27.18 4.01 5.73
C CYS A 105 27.35 5.48 6.13
#